data_AF-A0A2H0WDC8-F1
#
_entry.id   AF-A0A2H0WDC8-F1
#
_cell.length_a   1.000
_cell.length_b   1.000
_cell.length_c   1.000
_cell.angle_alpha   90.00
_cell.angle_beta   90.00
_cell.angle_gamma   90.00
#
_symmetry.space_group_name_H-M   'P 1'
#
loop_
_entity.id
_entity.type
_entity.pdbx_description
1 polymer ?
#
loop_
_entity_poly.entity_id
_entity_poly.type
_entity_poly.pdbx_seq_one_letter_code
_entity_poly.pdbx_strand_id
1 'polypeptide(L)'
;MKVTKILVLGFVFITMGCQTIRMKYESTVTAEDGTRDQFLYENSYPVGGAHPTLCAITGILLGGSCWYYLVMPTVQQKQAILEDAETVLNKKMAGKKYDEAKVRVSRVSFSEGEEEFELRPKNRKTSDQTR
;
A
#
# COMPACT_ATOMS: atom_id res chain seq x y z
N MET A 1 4.67 -43.76 -8.45
CA MET A 1 5.65 -42.64 -8.39
C MET A 1 5.34 -41.45 -9.31
N LYS A 2 4.46 -41.54 -10.33
CA LYS A 2 4.16 -40.38 -11.21
C LYS A 2 3.19 -39.35 -10.59
N VAL A 3 2.21 -39.79 -9.80
CA VAL A 3 1.18 -38.92 -9.20
C VAL A 3 1.74 -37.99 -8.12
N THR A 4 2.71 -38.47 -7.34
CA THR A 4 3.37 -37.67 -6.29
C THR A 4 4.16 -36.49 -6.86
N LYS A 5 4.75 -36.62 -8.05
CA LYS A 5 5.46 -35.51 -8.70
C LYS A 5 4.51 -34.42 -9.20
N ILE A 6 3.33 -34.79 -9.68
CA ILE A 6 2.31 -33.84 -10.16
C ILE A 6 1.72 -33.05 -8.98
N LEU A 7 1.45 -33.70 -7.85
CA LEU A 7 0.99 -33.05 -6.63
C LEU A 7 1.99 -32.05 -6.07
N VAL A 8 3.29 -32.41 -6.05
CA VAL A 8 4.36 -31.50 -5.60
C VAL A 8 4.48 -30.29 -6.53
N LEU A 9 4.40 -30.49 -7.85
CA LEU A 9 4.47 -29.37 -8.81
C LEU A 9 3.27 -28.42 -8.66
N GLY A 10 2.06 -28.96 -8.49
CA GLY A 10 0.86 -28.17 -8.26
C GLY A 10 0.94 -27.35 -6.96
N PHE A 11 1.48 -27.93 -5.89
CA PHE A 11 1.66 -27.23 -4.62
C PHE A 11 2.65 -26.06 -4.72
N VAL A 12 3.75 -26.21 -5.48
CA VAL A 12 4.73 -25.12 -5.69
C VAL A 12 4.12 -23.94 -6.47
N PHE A 13 3.27 -24.20 -7.46
CA PHE A 13 2.61 -23.13 -8.20
C PHE A 13 1.61 -22.34 -7.35
N ILE A 14 0.92 -23.00 -6.41
CA ILE A 14 -0.07 -22.34 -5.55
C ILE A 14 0.61 -21.44 -4.50
N THR A 15 1.78 -21.81 -3.99
CA THR A 15 2.48 -21.04 -2.95
C THR A 15 3.21 -19.80 -3.49
N MET A 16 3.43 -19.68 -4.79
CA MET A 16 4.06 -18.50 -5.39
C MET A 16 3.09 -17.34 -5.68
N GLY A 17 1.77 -17.55 -5.60
CA GLY A 17 0.77 -16.61 -6.14
C GLY A 17 0.29 -15.45 -5.24
N CYS A 18 0.73 -15.32 -3.98
CA CYS A 18 0.05 -14.44 -3.00
C CYS A 18 0.99 -13.45 -2.27
N GLN A 19 1.79 -12.68 -3.01
CA GLN A 19 2.86 -11.84 -2.42
C GLN A 19 2.69 -10.32 -2.54
N THR A 20 1.57 -9.81 -3.07
CA THR A 20 1.35 -8.36 -3.22
C THR A 20 0.08 -7.90 -2.53
N ILE A 21 0.14 -6.74 -1.89
CA ILE A 21 -1.04 -6.03 -1.38
C ILE A 21 -1.33 -4.80 -2.24
N ARG A 22 -2.61 -4.59 -2.56
CA ARG A 22 -3.04 -3.37 -3.23
C ARG A 22 -3.37 -2.32 -2.19
N MET A 23 -2.81 -1.14 -2.35
CA MET A 23 -2.97 -0.01 -1.44
C MET A 23 -3.51 1.20 -2.19
N LYS A 24 -4.27 2.02 -1.49
CA LYS A 24 -4.90 3.24 -1.97
C LYS A 24 -4.47 4.41 -1.09
N TYR A 25 -4.14 5.50 -1.74
CA TYR A 25 -3.83 6.79 -1.17
C TYR A 25 -4.92 7.77 -1.61
N GLU A 26 -5.55 8.42 -0.66
CA GLU A 26 -6.57 9.44 -0.89
C GLU A 26 -6.15 10.72 -0.18
N SER A 27 -6.19 11.85 -0.89
CA SER A 27 -6.01 13.15 -0.29
C SER A 27 -6.88 14.21 -0.97
N THR A 28 -7.22 15.26 -0.23
CA THR A 28 -7.85 16.46 -0.80
C THR A 28 -6.76 17.48 -1.07
N VAL A 29 -6.60 17.87 -2.33
CA VAL A 29 -5.58 18.82 -2.77
C VAL A 29 -6.25 20.15 -3.09
N THR A 30 -5.74 21.22 -2.50
CA THR A 30 -6.14 22.60 -2.82
C THR A 30 -5.02 23.28 -3.58
N ALA A 31 -5.27 23.65 -4.83
CA ALA A 31 -4.33 24.41 -5.65
C ALA A 31 -4.32 25.89 -5.26
N GLU A 32 -3.26 26.63 -5.63
CA GLU A 32 -3.19 28.10 -5.46
C GLU A 32 -4.38 28.85 -6.06
N ASP A 33 -4.95 28.34 -7.15
CA ASP A 33 -6.14 28.88 -7.81
C ASP A 33 -7.44 28.68 -6.99
N GLY A 34 -7.34 28.15 -5.76
CA GLY A 34 -8.45 27.86 -4.85
C GLY A 34 -9.25 26.60 -5.22
N THR A 35 -8.88 25.92 -6.32
CA THR A 35 -9.55 24.70 -6.78
C THR A 35 -9.26 23.56 -5.82
N ARG A 36 -10.31 22.90 -5.34
CA ARG A 36 -10.23 21.70 -4.49
C ARG A 36 -10.58 20.47 -5.31
N ASP A 37 -9.70 19.49 -5.33
CA ASP A 37 -9.92 18.21 -6.01
C ASP A 37 -9.50 17.04 -5.12
N GLN A 38 -10.06 15.87 -5.37
CA GLN A 38 -9.65 14.63 -4.71
C GLN A 38 -8.55 13.96 -5.53
N PHE A 39 -7.42 13.70 -4.88
CA PHE A 39 -6.34 12.93 -5.45
C PHE A 39 -6.39 11.50 -4.95
N LEU A 40 -6.47 10.56 -5.88
CA LEU A 40 -6.50 9.13 -5.62
C LEU A 40 -5.32 8.48 -6.33
N TYR A 41 -4.53 7.70 -5.58
CA TYR A 41 -3.41 6.94 -6.11
C TYR A 41 -3.47 5.50 -5.60
N GLU A 42 -3.41 4.54 -6.51
CA GLU A 42 -3.45 3.11 -6.19
C GLU A 42 -2.23 2.40 -6.76
N ASN A 43 -1.59 1.57 -5.94
CA ASN A 43 -0.49 0.75 -6.38
C ASN A 43 -0.39 -0.57 -5.59
N SER A 44 0.31 -1.54 -6.16
CA SER A 44 0.53 -2.85 -5.55
C SER A 44 1.95 -2.94 -5.00
N TYR A 45 2.08 -3.25 -3.72
CA TYR A 45 3.37 -3.36 -3.04
C TYR A 45 3.64 -4.81 -2.64
N PRO A 46 4.89 -5.29 -2.76
CA PRO A 46 5.26 -6.61 -2.27
C PRO A 46 5.11 -6.66 -0.75
N VAL A 47 4.63 -7.79 -0.24
CA VAL A 47 4.59 -8.11 1.19
C VAL A 47 6.02 -8.43 1.63
N GLY A 48 6.78 -7.40 1.99
CA GLY A 48 8.17 -7.54 2.42
C GLY A 48 8.32 -8.15 3.82
N GLY A 49 9.54 -8.58 4.18
CA GLY A 49 9.91 -9.01 5.55
C GLY A 49 9.85 -10.52 5.82
N ALA A 50 9.72 -10.90 7.10
CA ALA A 50 9.58 -12.28 7.57
C ALA A 50 8.14 -12.83 7.43
N HIS A 51 7.25 -12.06 6.83
CA HIS A 51 5.85 -12.45 6.62
C HIS A 51 5.68 -13.69 5.74
N PRO A 52 6.36 -13.89 4.60
CA PRO A 52 6.26 -15.14 3.83
C PRO A 52 6.76 -16.38 4.59
N THR A 53 7.78 -16.26 5.44
CA THR A 53 8.26 -17.38 6.26
C THR A 53 7.31 -17.69 7.41
N LEU A 54 6.80 -16.67 8.11
CA LEU A 54 5.74 -16.84 9.10
C LEU A 54 4.45 -17.39 8.47
N CYS A 55 4.19 -17.06 7.22
CA CYS A 55 3.07 -17.58 6.45
C CYS A 55 3.18 -19.07 6.18
N ALA A 56 4.37 -19.52 5.77
CA ALA A 56 4.65 -20.94 5.60
C ALA A 56 4.54 -21.69 6.94
N ILE A 57 5.08 -21.12 8.04
CA ILE A 57 5.05 -21.74 9.37
C ILE A 57 3.60 -21.84 9.89
N THR A 58 2.83 -20.74 9.84
CA THR A 58 1.42 -20.73 10.25
C THR A 58 0.54 -21.53 9.31
N GLY A 59 0.85 -21.58 8.02
CA GLY A 59 0.18 -22.46 7.06
C GLY A 59 0.32 -23.94 7.41
N ILE A 60 1.50 -24.37 7.89
CA ILE A 60 1.73 -25.75 8.32
C ILE A 60 1.07 -26.04 9.68
N LEU A 61 1.16 -25.11 10.63
CA LEU A 61 0.67 -25.33 12.01
C LEU A 61 -0.82 -25.06 12.21
N LEU A 62 -1.42 -24.14 11.45
CA LEU A 62 -2.79 -23.64 11.63
C LEU A 62 -3.67 -23.88 10.39
N GLY A 63 -3.30 -24.81 9.52
CA GLY A 63 -4.18 -25.30 8.44
C GLY A 63 -4.30 -24.37 7.22
N GLY A 64 -3.21 -23.70 6.82
CA GLY A 64 -3.15 -22.92 5.56
C GLY A 64 -3.56 -21.46 5.68
N SER A 65 -3.88 -21.02 6.89
CA SER A 65 -4.56 -19.76 7.13
C SER A 65 -3.58 -18.67 7.53
N CYS A 66 -2.93 -18.09 6.55
CA CYS A 66 -1.98 -17.02 6.76
C CYS A 66 -2.74 -15.68 6.80
N TRP A 67 -3.37 -15.38 7.93
CA TRP A 67 -4.26 -14.21 8.02
C TRP A 67 -3.52 -12.91 8.32
N TYR A 68 -2.33 -12.99 8.95
CA TYR A 68 -1.69 -11.80 9.50
C TYR A 68 -1.22 -10.80 8.43
N TYR A 69 -0.75 -11.28 7.26
CA TYR A 69 -0.40 -10.39 6.14
C TYR A 69 -1.61 -9.80 5.42
N LEU A 70 -2.79 -10.41 5.60
CA LEU A 70 -4.03 -9.87 5.04
C LEU A 70 -4.54 -8.68 5.86
N VAL A 71 -4.13 -8.49 7.11
CA VAL A 71 -4.80 -7.50 7.95
C VAL A 71 -4.12 -6.14 7.94
N MET A 72 -2.81 -6.01 7.65
CA MET A 72 -2.17 -4.68 7.75
C MET A 72 -1.08 -4.40 6.71
N PRO A 73 -1.10 -3.20 6.09
CA PRO A 73 0.08 -2.66 5.43
C PRO A 73 1.14 -2.26 6.48
N THR A 74 2.40 -2.63 6.22
CA THR A 74 3.54 -2.32 7.09
C THR A 74 3.89 -0.84 7.03
N VAL A 75 4.66 -0.34 8.01
CA VAL A 75 5.15 1.05 8.03
C VAL A 75 5.94 1.39 6.76
N GLN A 76 6.75 0.45 6.27
CA GLN A 76 7.54 0.61 5.05
C GLN A 76 6.65 0.75 3.81
N GLN A 77 5.58 -0.05 3.72
CA GLN A 77 4.62 0.04 2.61
C GLN A 77 3.81 1.34 2.65
N LYS A 78 3.43 1.80 3.86
CA LYS A 78 2.79 3.11 4.04
C LYS A 78 3.71 4.27 3.61
N GLN A 79 5.00 4.19 3.91
CA GLN A 79 5.98 5.18 3.46
C GLN A 79 6.19 5.12 1.94
N ALA A 80 6.30 3.93 1.36
CA ALA A 80 6.45 3.76 -0.07
C ALA A 80 5.29 4.37 -0.86
N ILE A 81 4.04 4.12 -0.45
CA ILE A 81 2.89 4.73 -1.13
C ILE A 81 2.82 6.24 -0.96
N LEU A 82 3.27 6.78 0.18
CA LEU A 82 3.35 8.22 0.39
C LEU A 82 4.34 8.88 -0.58
N GLU A 83 5.54 8.31 -0.70
CA GLU A 83 6.59 8.84 -1.59
C GLU A 83 6.19 8.72 -3.07
N ASP A 84 5.57 7.60 -3.46
CA ASP A 84 5.06 7.39 -4.81
C ASP A 84 3.91 8.36 -5.13
N ALA A 85 2.95 8.51 -4.20
CA ALA A 85 1.84 9.44 -4.34
C ALA A 85 2.31 10.90 -4.43
N GLU A 86 3.25 11.32 -3.58
CA GLU A 86 3.87 12.65 -3.61
C GLU A 86 4.59 12.89 -4.94
N THR A 87 5.32 11.89 -5.45
CA THR A 87 6.01 11.99 -6.74
C THR A 87 5.03 12.17 -7.90
N VAL A 88 3.92 11.42 -7.90
CA VAL A 88 2.87 11.53 -8.93
C VAL A 88 2.12 12.86 -8.80
N LEU A 89 1.81 13.29 -7.58
CA LEU A 89 1.11 14.55 -7.32
C LEU A 89 1.94 15.75 -7.73
N ASN A 90 3.22 15.80 -7.37
CA ASN A 90 4.16 16.85 -7.80
C ASN A 90 4.26 16.96 -9.32
N LYS A 91 4.29 15.81 -10.02
CA LYS A 91 4.25 15.77 -11.49
C LYS A 91 2.91 16.30 -12.04
N LYS A 92 1.79 15.93 -11.44
CA LYS A 92 0.44 16.39 -11.84
C LYS A 92 0.27 17.90 -11.64
N MET A 93 0.84 18.45 -10.58
CA MET A 93 0.77 19.88 -10.25
C MET A 93 1.81 20.73 -11.01
N ALA A 94 2.68 20.12 -11.82
CA ALA A 94 3.70 20.80 -12.62
C ALA A 94 4.56 21.81 -11.81
N GLY A 95 4.83 21.50 -10.55
CA GLY A 95 5.62 22.37 -9.64
C GLY A 95 4.86 23.55 -9.03
N LYS A 96 3.54 23.66 -9.23
CA LYS A 96 2.71 24.64 -8.50
C LYS A 96 2.64 24.30 -7.01
N LYS A 97 2.50 25.30 -6.14
CA LYS A 97 2.25 25.06 -4.71
C LYS A 97 0.84 24.47 -4.55
N TYR A 98 0.70 23.57 -3.58
CA TYR A 98 -0.58 22.98 -3.23
C TYR A 98 -0.60 22.66 -1.73
N ASP A 99 -1.79 22.75 -1.15
CA ASP A 99 -2.04 22.30 0.21
C ASP A 99 -2.74 20.94 0.17
N GLU A 100 -2.23 20.00 0.96
CA GLU A 100 -2.78 18.67 1.07
C GLU A 100 -3.48 18.50 2.44
N ALA A 101 -4.73 18.06 2.40
CA ALA A 101 -5.56 17.84 3.57
C ALA A 101 -6.19 16.44 3.52
N LYS A 102 -6.48 15.87 4.70
CA LYS A 102 -7.16 14.57 4.84
C LYS A 102 -6.46 13.43 4.10
N VAL A 103 -5.17 13.25 4.38
CA VAL A 103 -4.40 12.13 3.82
C VAL A 103 -4.83 10.82 4.46
N ARG A 104 -5.24 9.87 3.63
CA ARG A 104 -5.70 8.54 4.03
C ARG A 104 -4.99 7.48 3.21
N VAL A 105 -4.45 6.48 3.89
CA VAL A 105 -3.85 5.31 3.26
C VAL A 105 -4.62 4.08 3.72
N SER A 106 -5.24 3.38 2.78
CA SER A 106 -6.02 2.16 3.03
C SER A 106 -5.53 1.00 2.17
N ARG A 107 -5.81 -0.21 2.61
CA ARG A 107 -5.64 -1.40 1.78
C ARG A 107 -6.89 -1.57 0.92
N VAL A 108 -6.73 -1.83 -0.36
CA VAL A 108 -7.85 -2.23 -1.23
C VAL A 108 -8.07 -3.72 -1.04
N SER A 109 -8.97 -4.11 -0.15
CA SER A 109 -9.45 -5.49 -0.05
C SER A 109 -10.49 -5.78 -1.13
N PHE A 110 -10.54 -7.02 -1.61
CA PHE A 110 -11.55 -7.50 -2.57
C PHE A 110 -12.99 -7.42 -2.03
N SER A 111 -13.18 -7.18 -0.73
CA SER A 111 -14.45 -6.84 -0.09
C SER A 111 -14.34 -5.47 0.58
N GLU A 112 -15.27 -4.58 0.28
CA GLU A 112 -15.40 -3.21 0.78
C GLU A 112 -15.35 -3.13 2.31
N GLY A 113 -14.17 -2.83 2.87
CA GLY A 113 -13.96 -2.70 4.31
C GLY A 113 -12.67 -1.95 4.57
N GLU A 114 -12.72 -0.62 4.38
CA GLU A 114 -11.58 0.28 4.56
C GLU A 114 -11.23 0.41 6.05
N GLU A 115 -10.09 -0.09 6.48
CA GLU A 115 -9.51 0.33 7.75
C GLU A 115 -8.87 1.72 7.58
N GLU A 116 -9.47 2.71 8.23
CA GLU A 116 -9.01 4.09 8.28
C GLU A 116 -7.77 4.24 9.15
N PHE A 117 -6.63 4.54 8.53
CA PHE A 117 -5.46 5.01 9.26
C PHE A 117 -5.21 6.48 8.91
N GLU A 118 -5.72 7.39 9.75
CA GLU A 118 -5.39 8.81 9.67
C GLU A 118 -3.92 9.01 10.05
N LEU A 119 -3.05 9.19 9.07
CA LEU A 119 -1.72 9.73 9.31
C LEU A 119 -1.88 11.24 9.47
N ARG A 120 -1.77 11.75 10.71
CA ARG A 120 -1.75 13.19 10.95
C ARG A 120 -0.66 13.81 10.07
N PRO A 121 -0.99 14.74 9.16
CA PRO A 121 0.00 15.38 8.30
C PRO A 121 1.00 16.10 9.18
N LYS A 122 2.28 15.72 9.07
CA LYS A 122 3.39 16.39 9.74
C LYS A 122 3.53 17.74 9.06
N ASN A 123 2.91 18.77 9.65
CA ASN A 123 2.90 20.18 9.27
C ASN A 123 4.23 20.61 8.59
N ARG A 124 4.34 20.40 7.27
CA ARG A 124 5.54 20.70 6.50
C ARG A 124 5.30 22.03 5.83
N LYS A 125 5.58 23.10 6.57
CA LYS A 125 5.78 24.42 5.96
C LYS A 125 6.98 24.27 5.03
N THR A 126 6.74 24.21 3.73
CA THR A 126 7.78 24.46 2.72
C THR A 126 8.22 25.91 2.93
N SER A 127 9.23 26.11 3.78
CA SER A 127 9.82 27.42 3.97
C SER A 127 10.55 27.78 2.68
N ASP A 128 10.09 28.86 2.06
CA ASP A 128 10.84 29.63 1.07
C ASP A 128 12.31 29.72 1.49
N GLN A 129 13.18 29.11 0.71
CA GLN A 129 14.59 29.49 0.68
C GLN A 129 14.81 30.22 -0.65
N THR A 130 14.17 31.38 -0.77
CA THR A 130 14.46 32.37 -1.81
C THR A 130 15.79 33.02 -1.46
N ARG A 131 16.75 32.87 -2.37
CA ARG A 131 18.06 33.52 -2.35
C ARG A 131 17.98 34.86 -3.06
#